data_AF-G0ULU4-F1
#
_entry.id   AF-G0ULU4-F1
#
_cell.length_a   1.000
_cell.length_b   1.000
_cell.length_c   1.000
_cell.angle_alpha   90.00
_cell.angle_beta   90.00
_cell.angle_gamma   90.00
#
_symmetry.space_group_name_H-M   'P 1'
#
loop_
_entity.id
_entity.type
_entity.pdbx_description
1 polymer ?
#
loop_
_entity_poly.entity_id
_entity_poly.type
_entity_poly.pdbx_seq_one_letter_code
_entity_poly.pdbx_strand_id
1 'polypeptide(L)'
;MLNRKKGTADEATLTVRQRLKQMRELEEKRKFGLAPLCVDAVSGQEISPNVPNLISQAPWYYGCAGPTLAHQRKQSNESIDTLQDKRDTVSVLGKAKTYMAGACGNCGSNSHKTSECYKPRKRVGAMYTGKVTGVDMTVSSTDKNYAQKRDRYAMGVDVDFLKQVKEEGDVAEVEEQNDKESAEEEKRRRLHDVFTLKTAVSGGGMGVAIKELPKHLHNLDDNDIFFDPKTGSMRGNPNAMDPTRTFQGDLQRYRSGDYYTYLEMQLRFLNGESTSFVDFKLDEQLQKQKQQEFSKDNGELCSSSGNGSAGKEEEKETARDQLIRSLYGDLKPASSGNSLRIKEALALAATSPATPTSLGAGPAPTTEGCQKIGPATRNGHPCVYGSYFDPQEFKWGYKCCQRLGKNAESCKPEGAVDTVVTL
;
A
#
# COMPACT_ATOMS: atom_id res chain seq x y z
N MET A 1 29.28 12.00 -39.52
CA MET A 1 30.01 10.82 -40.06
C MET A 1 31.42 11.19 -40.58
N LEU A 2 32.33 11.74 -39.76
CA LEU A 2 33.63 12.22 -40.29
C LEU A 2 34.91 11.89 -39.49
N ASN A 3 34.88 11.03 -38.46
CA ASN A 3 36.11 10.71 -37.69
C ASN A 3 36.48 9.22 -37.59
N ARG A 4 35.79 8.31 -38.28
CA ARG A 4 36.02 6.86 -38.11
C ARG A 4 37.29 6.32 -38.79
N LYS A 5 37.87 7.05 -39.76
CA LYS A 5 39.02 6.59 -40.56
C LYS A 5 40.40 6.92 -39.95
N LYS A 6 40.50 7.84 -38.98
CA LYS A 6 41.80 8.30 -38.46
C LYS A 6 42.39 7.41 -37.35
N GLY A 7 41.55 6.77 -36.53
CA GLY A 7 42.02 5.96 -35.38
C GLY A 7 42.54 4.56 -35.75
N THR A 8 42.07 3.96 -36.85
CA THR A 8 42.42 2.58 -37.21
C THR A 8 43.84 2.42 -37.75
N ALA A 9 44.44 3.50 -38.27
CA ALA A 9 45.79 3.50 -38.83
C ALA A 9 46.87 3.54 -37.74
N ASP A 10 46.65 4.32 -36.68
CA ASP A 10 47.60 4.47 -35.57
C ASP A 10 47.65 3.20 -34.70
N GLU A 11 46.52 2.52 -34.48
CA GLU A 11 46.48 1.25 -33.74
C GLU A 11 47.22 0.11 -34.45
N ALA A 12 47.27 0.12 -35.79
CA ALA A 12 47.91 -0.91 -36.60
C ALA A 12 49.45 -0.96 -36.43
N THR A 13 50.07 0.17 -36.07
CA THR A 13 51.54 0.30 -35.90
C THR A 13 52.05 -0.08 -34.51
N LEU A 14 51.15 -0.26 -33.54
CA LEU A 14 51.52 -0.56 -32.15
C LEU A 14 51.89 -2.04 -31.94
N THR A 15 52.92 -2.27 -31.14
CA THR A 15 53.31 -3.63 -30.73
C THR A 15 52.22 -4.30 -29.90
N VAL A 16 52.16 -5.64 -29.92
CA VAL A 16 51.17 -6.43 -29.15
C VAL A 16 51.20 -6.08 -27.65
N ARG A 17 52.39 -5.84 -27.08
CA ARG A 17 52.55 -5.44 -25.66
C ARG A 17 51.95 -4.05 -25.40
N GLN A 18 52.15 -3.09 -26.31
CA GLN A 18 51.58 -1.76 -26.19
C GLN A 18 50.04 -1.80 -26.30
N ARG A 19 49.49 -2.60 -27.21
CA ARG A 19 48.03 -2.80 -27.31
C ARG A 19 47.43 -3.41 -26.04
N LEU A 20 48.07 -4.44 -25.47
CA LEU A 20 47.62 -5.04 -24.20
C LEU A 20 47.67 -4.04 -23.04
N LYS A 21 48.70 -3.20 -22.98
CA LYS A 21 48.82 -2.13 -21.98
C LYS A 21 47.70 -1.11 -22.15
N GLN A 22 47.45 -0.63 -23.37
CA GLN A 22 46.36 0.30 -23.66
C GLN A 22 44.99 -0.28 -23.32
N MET A 23 44.73 -1.56 -23.63
CA MET A 23 43.48 -2.24 -23.27
C MET A 23 43.27 -2.28 -21.75
N ARG A 24 44.30 -2.61 -20.97
CA ARG A 24 44.23 -2.61 -19.50
C ARG A 24 43.99 -1.21 -18.94
N GLU A 25 44.71 -0.20 -19.45
CA GLU A 25 44.52 1.19 -19.04
C GLU A 25 43.12 1.71 -19.38
N LEU A 26 42.55 1.31 -20.51
CA LEU A 26 41.16 1.63 -20.87
C LEU A 26 40.17 0.94 -19.95
N GLU A 27 40.40 -0.32 -19.58
CA GLU A 27 39.56 -1.04 -18.60
C GLU A 27 39.63 -0.39 -17.22
N GLU A 28 40.81 0.03 -16.75
CA GLU A 28 40.96 0.76 -15.49
C GLU A 28 40.22 2.10 -15.54
N LYS A 29 40.41 2.89 -16.61
CA LYS A 29 39.67 4.15 -16.81
C LYS A 29 38.16 3.93 -16.84
N ARG A 30 37.68 2.83 -17.44
CA ARG A 30 36.26 2.45 -17.44
C ARG A 30 35.76 2.12 -16.04
N LYS A 31 36.52 1.34 -15.26
CA LYS A 31 36.19 1.05 -13.85
C LYS A 31 36.09 2.31 -13.00
N PHE A 32 36.93 3.31 -13.29
CA PHE A 32 36.87 4.63 -12.65
C PHE A 32 35.83 5.59 -13.26
N GLY A 33 35.09 5.19 -14.30
CA GLY A 33 34.11 6.04 -14.98
C GLY A 33 34.71 7.19 -15.80
N LEU A 34 36.02 7.17 -16.06
CA LEU A 34 36.74 8.17 -16.85
C LEU A 34 36.66 7.93 -18.36
N ALA A 35 36.33 6.71 -18.78
CA ALA A 35 36.21 6.31 -20.18
C ALA A 35 34.83 5.70 -20.45
N PRO A 36 34.31 5.83 -21.69
CA PRO A 36 33.02 5.24 -22.06
C PRO A 36 33.05 3.72 -21.95
N LEU A 37 31.90 3.14 -21.60
CA LEU A 37 31.72 1.70 -21.42
C LEU A 37 32.01 0.93 -22.72
N CYS A 38 32.36 -0.33 -22.57
CA CYS A 38 32.42 -1.25 -23.71
C CYS A 38 31.01 -1.42 -24.27
N VAL A 39 30.87 -1.42 -25.58
CA VAL A 39 29.60 -1.75 -26.25
C VAL A 39 29.65 -3.20 -26.71
N ASP A 40 28.58 -3.94 -26.49
CA ASP A 40 28.40 -5.31 -26.96
C ASP A 40 28.41 -5.37 -28.48
N ALA A 41 29.21 -6.28 -29.05
CA ALA A 41 29.34 -6.48 -30.49
C ALA A 41 28.03 -6.92 -31.17
N VAL A 42 27.14 -7.61 -30.44
CA VAL A 42 25.88 -8.16 -31.00
C VAL A 42 24.68 -7.31 -30.60
N SER A 43 24.50 -7.06 -29.29
CA SER A 43 23.31 -6.36 -28.78
C SER A 43 23.41 -4.83 -28.87
N GLY A 44 24.61 -4.27 -29.03
CA GLY A 44 24.84 -2.83 -28.98
C GLY A 44 24.61 -2.21 -27.60
N GLN A 45 24.39 -3.02 -26.56
CA GLN A 45 24.21 -2.54 -25.18
C GLN A 45 25.57 -2.31 -24.51
N GLU A 46 25.60 -1.37 -23.57
CA GLU A 46 26.79 -1.09 -22.78
C GLU A 46 27.05 -2.22 -21.78
N ILE A 47 28.31 -2.69 -21.72
CA ILE A 47 28.78 -3.72 -20.80
C ILE A 47 29.44 -3.01 -19.61
N SER A 48 28.95 -3.33 -18.41
CA SER A 48 29.51 -2.79 -17.17
C SER A 48 31.00 -3.19 -17.02
N PRO A 49 31.89 -2.24 -16.65
CA PRO A 49 33.32 -2.50 -16.45
C PRO A 49 33.63 -3.46 -15.29
N ASN A 50 32.64 -3.69 -14.41
CA ASN A 50 32.76 -4.57 -13.26
C ASN A 50 32.48 -6.04 -13.63
N VAL A 51 32.00 -6.32 -14.84
CA VAL A 51 31.87 -7.69 -15.35
C VAL A 51 33.27 -8.20 -15.71
N PRO A 52 33.75 -9.31 -15.11
CA PRO A 52 35.06 -9.87 -15.42
C PRO A 52 35.21 -10.22 -16.89
N ASN A 53 36.42 -10.06 -17.43
CA ASN A 53 36.73 -10.35 -18.84
C ASN A 53 36.39 -11.79 -19.26
N LEU A 54 36.49 -12.75 -18.34
CA LEU A 54 36.12 -14.15 -18.60
C LEU A 54 34.64 -14.33 -18.96
N ILE A 55 33.75 -13.48 -18.43
CA ILE A 55 32.31 -13.54 -18.67
C ILE A 55 31.94 -12.68 -19.89
N SER A 56 32.64 -11.57 -20.11
CA SER A 56 32.34 -10.66 -21.22
C SER A 56 32.93 -11.10 -22.56
N GLN A 57 34.05 -11.84 -22.57
CA GLN A 57 34.63 -12.38 -23.79
C GLN A 57 33.92 -13.66 -24.20
N ALA A 58 33.29 -13.66 -25.38
CA ALA A 58 32.67 -14.86 -25.90
C ALA A 58 33.73 -15.91 -26.27
N PRO A 59 33.46 -17.20 -25.96
CA PRO A 59 34.30 -18.30 -26.43
C PRO A 59 34.37 -18.35 -27.96
N TRP A 60 35.47 -18.91 -28.48
CA TRP A 60 35.74 -18.96 -29.93
C TRP A 60 34.62 -19.62 -30.76
N TYR A 61 33.91 -20.62 -30.20
CA TYR A 61 32.83 -21.33 -30.89
C TYR A 61 31.53 -20.53 -31.00
N TYR A 62 31.41 -19.40 -30.31
CA TYR A 62 30.26 -18.50 -30.42
C TYR A 62 30.31 -17.65 -31.70
N GLY A 63 31.47 -17.58 -32.38
CA GLY A 63 31.61 -16.94 -33.69
C GLY A 63 31.59 -15.40 -33.68
N CYS A 64 31.65 -14.78 -32.49
CA CYS A 64 31.71 -13.31 -32.36
C CYS A 64 33.14 -12.86 -32.03
N ALA A 65 33.69 -11.94 -32.83
CA ALA A 65 34.97 -11.30 -32.56
C ALA A 65 34.76 -10.02 -31.73
N GLY A 66 34.55 -10.17 -30.42
CA GLY A 66 34.39 -9.03 -29.51
C GLY A 66 33.76 -9.38 -28.16
N PRO A 67 33.75 -8.44 -27.19
CA PRO A 67 33.04 -8.63 -25.94
C PRO A 67 31.53 -8.65 -26.20
N THR A 68 30.85 -9.69 -25.72
CA THR A 68 29.40 -9.83 -25.83
C THR A 68 28.86 -10.63 -24.67
N LEU A 69 27.74 -10.18 -24.10
CA LEU A 69 27.04 -10.89 -23.03
C LEU A 69 25.92 -11.78 -23.58
N ALA A 70 25.74 -11.83 -24.90
CA ALA A 70 24.68 -12.62 -25.55
C ALA A 70 24.87 -14.13 -25.34
N HIS A 71 26.11 -14.62 -25.24
CA HIS A 71 26.40 -16.04 -24.97
C HIS A 71 26.04 -16.47 -23.53
N GLN A 72 25.90 -15.52 -22.60
CA GLN A 72 25.44 -15.77 -21.23
C GLN A 72 23.91 -15.76 -21.11
N ARG A 73 23.20 -15.26 -22.13
CA ARG A 73 21.73 -15.30 -22.17
C ARG A 73 21.28 -16.71 -22.54
N LYS A 74 20.13 -17.12 -21.99
CA LYS A 74 19.48 -18.40 -22.33
C LYS A 74 19.17 -18.42 -23.83
N GLN A 75 19.77 -19.36 -24.58
CA GLN A 75 19.64 -19.41 -26.04
C GLN A 75 18.30 -19.97 -26.50
N SER A 76 17.75 -20.94 -25.77
CA SER A 76 16.41 -21.48 -25.99
C SER A 76 15.56 -21.18 -24.75
N ASN A 77 14.43 -20.49 -24.96
CA ASN A 77 13.36 -20.53 -23.98
C ASN A 77 12.78 -21.94 -24.02
N GLU A 78 13.37 -22.87 -23.27
CA GLU A 78 12.71 -24.12 -22.89
C GLU A 78 11.26 -23.77 -22.54
N SER A 79 10.31 -24.25 -23.34
CA SER A 79 8.88 -23.89 -23.31
C SER A 79 8.14 -24.35 -22.05
N ILE A 80 8.90 -24.65 -20.99
CA ILE A 80 8.44 -25.21 -19.72
C ILE A 80 7.95 -24.08 -18.80
N ASP A 81 8.40 -22.84 -19.03
CA ASP A 81 7.98 -21.66 -18.25
C ASP A 81 6.65 -21.05 -18.72
N THR A 82 6.13 -21.46 -19.89
CA THR A 82 4.75 -21.12 -20.24
C THR A 82 3.80 -21.96 -19.38
N LEU A 83 2.78 -21.34 -18.80
CA LEU A 83 1.66 -22.05 -18.16
C LEU A 83 1.03 -22.99 -19.20
N GLN A 84 1.47 -24.24 -19.22
CA GLN A 84 0.92 -25.27 -20.09
C GLN A 84 -0.26 -25.91 -19.37
N ASP A 85 -1.48 -25.63 -19.85
CA ASP A 85 -2.71 -26.29 -19.38
C ASP A 85 -2.85 -27.74 -19.86
N LYS A 86 -1.79 -28.30 -20.47
CA LYS A 86 -1.77 -29.66 -20.99
C LYS A 86 -1.71 -30.66 -19.85
N ARG A 87 -2.89 -31.15 -19.45
CA ARG A 87 -3.04 -32.23 -18.48
C ARG A 87 -2.82 -33.59 -19.13
N ASP A 88 -2.62 -34.61 -18.31
CA ASP A 88 -2.66 -35.97 -18.81
C ASP A 88 -4.12 -36.28 -19.19
N THR A 89 -4.39 -36.38 -20.48
CA THR A 89 -5.73 -36.69 -20.96
C THR A 89 -5.88 -38.19 -21.20
N VAL A 90 -7.01 -38.73 -20.76
CA VAL A 90 -7.42 -40.09 -21.07
C VAL A 90 -8.38 -40.04 -22.26
N SER A 91 -7.96 -40.55 -23.40
CA SER A 91 -8.82 -40.65 -24.58
C SER A 91 -9.47 -42.03 -24.63
N VAL A 92 -10.79 -42.06 -24.80
CA VAL A 92 -11.58 -43.30 -24.85
C VAL A 92 -11.71 -43.74 -26.32
N LEU A 93 -11.08 -44.86 -26.68
CA LEU A 93 -11.09 -45.39 -28.05
C LEU A 93 -12.34 -46.21 -28.37
N GLY A 94 -13.08 -46.64 -27.35
CA GLY A 94 -14.34 -47.39 -27.48
C GLY A 94 -14.27 -48.80 -26.91
N LYS A 95 -15.25 -49.65 -27.25
CA LYS A 95 -15.37 -51.03 -26.76
C LYS A 95 -15.23 -52.01 -27.93
N ALA A 96 -14.32 -52.98 -27.80
CA ALA A 96 -14.25 -54.09 -28.74
C ALA A 96 -15.52 -54.97 -28.63
N LYS A 97 -16.03 -55.43 -29.78
CA LYS A 97 -17.25 -56.27 -29.84
C LYS A 97 -16.98 -57.72 -29.43
N THR A 98 -15.78 -58.21 -29.67
CA THR A 98 -15.35 -59.59 -29.42
C THR A 98 -14.01 -59.59 -28.72
N TYR A 99 -13.76 -60.64 -27.92
CA TYR A 99 -12.46 -60.82 -27.29
C TYR A 99 -11.36 -61.01 -28.35
N MET A 100 -10.30 -60.22 -28.25
CA MET A 100 -9.11 -60.36 -29.08
C MET A 100 -8.00 -61.08 -28.32
N ALA A 101 -7.25 -61.95 -29.01
CA ALA A 101 -6.09 -62.61 -28.42
C ALA A 101 -5.06 -61.56 -27.95
N GLY A 102 -4.62 -61.66 -26.70
CA GLY A 102 -3.72 -60.68 -26.06
C GLY A 102 -4.43 -59.60 -25.24
N ALA A 103 -5.76 -59.48 -25.35
CA ALA A 103 -6.55 -58.58 -24.50
C ALA A 103 -6.68 -59.12 -23.07
N CYS A 104 -7.00 -58.24 -22.13
CA CYS A 104 -7.22 -58.59 -20.73
C CYS A 104 -8.25 -59.71 -20.59
N GLY A 105 -7.83 -60.87 -20.10
CA GLY A 105 -8.70 -62.02 -19.90
C GLY A 105 -9.86 -61.83 -18.91
N ASN A 106 -9.85 -60.78 -18.08
CA ASN A 106 -10.97 -60.45 -17.18
C ASN A 106 -12.03 -59.58 -17.86
N CYS A 107 -11.64 -58.40 -18.33
CA CYS A 107 -12.57 -57.40 -18.88
C CYS A 107 -12.64 -57.38 -20.41
N GLY A 108 -11.59 -57.83 -21.10
CA GLY A 108 -11.51 -57.89 -22.57
C GLY A 108 -10.97 -56.65 -23.26
N SER A 109 -10.41 -55.66 -22.54
CA SER A 109 -9.75 -54.49 -23.14
C SER A 109 -8.29 -54.78 -23.52
N ASN A 110 -7.80 -54.11 -24.55
CA ASN A 110 -6.41 -54.19 -25.01
C ASN A 110 -5.48 -53.18 -24.32
N SER A 111 -6.01 -52.26 -23.51
CA SER A 111 -5.23 -51.19 -22.87
C SER A 111 -4.30 -51.63 -21.74
N HIS A 112 -4.56 -52.78 -21.11
CA HIS A 112 -3.82 -53.25 -19.93
C HIS A 112 -3.85 -54.77 -19.80
N LYS A 113 -2.96 -55.32 -18.96
CA LYS A 113 -2.87 -56.76 -18.67
C LYS A 113 -3.90 -57.18 -17.61
N THR A 114 -4.15 -58.49 -17.50
CA THR A 114 -5.07 -59.05 -16.48
C THR A 114 -4.71 -58.73 -15.03
N SER A 115 -3.42 -58.56 -14.73
CA SER A 115 -2.93 -58.20 -13.39
C SER A 115 -3.37 -56.81 -12.95
N GLU A 116 -3.43 -55.87 -13.89
CA GLU A 116 -3.68 -54.44 -13.69
C GLU A 116 -5.13 -54.07 -14.04
N CYS A 117 -6.03 -55.05 -14.05
CA CYS A 117 -7.41 -54.83 -14.43
C CYS A 117 -8.17 -53.95 -13.43
N TYR A 118 -8.64 -52.80 -13.89
CA TYR A 118 -9.45 -51.87 -13.10
C TYR A 118 -10.85 -52.41 -12.76
N LYS A 119 -11.36 -53.37 -13.54
CA LYS A 119 -12.62 -54.06 -13.23
C LYS A 119 -12.40 -55.15 -12.18
N PRO A 120 -13.39 -55.39 -11.29
CA PRO A 120 -13.32 -56.47 -10.31
C PRO A 120 -13.04 -57.81 -11.02
N ARG A 121 -12.24 -58.66 -10.37
CA ARG A 121 -11.87 -59.98 -10.90
C ARG A 121 -13.12 -60.85 -11.00
N LYS A 122 -13.51 -61.23 -12.22
CA LYS A 122 -14.64 -62.12 -12.45
C LYS A 122 -14.21 -63.58 -12.28
N ARG A 123 -15.13 -64.41 -11.78
CA ARG A 123 -14.94 -65.87 -11.70
C ARG A 123 -14.73 -66.51 -13.07
N VAL A 124 -15.46 -66.02 -14.08
CA VAL A 124 -15.27 -66.38 -15.48
C VAL A 124 -15.05 -65.09 -16.26
N GLY A 125 -13.83 -64.93 -16.78
CA GLY A 125 -13.41 -63.71 -17.48
C GLY A 125 -13.87 -63.63 -18.94
N ALA A 126 -13.64 -62.48 -19.57
CA ALA A 126 -13.88 -62.24 -20.99
C ALA A 126 -13.15 -63.24 -21.90
N MET A 127 -12.00 -63.79 -21.47
CA MET A 127 -11.25 -64.80 -22.24
C MET A 127 -12.07 -66.07 -22.49
N TYR A 128 -12.83 -66.51 -21.51
CA TYR A 128 -13.62 -67.75 -21.58
C TYR A 128 -15.08 -67.50 -22.02
N THR A 129 -15.63 -66.33 -21.71
CA THR A 129 -17.01 -65.97 -22.06
C THR A 129 -17.15 -65.30 -23.43
N GLY A 130 -16.05 -64.80 -24.01
CA GLY A 130 -16.04 -64.01 -25.25
C GLY A 130 -16.70 -62.61 -25.13
N LYS A 131 -17.32 -62.30 -23.99
CA LYS A 131 -18.05 -61.04 -23.76
C LYS A 131 -17.10 -59.96 -23.22
N VAL A 132 -16.77 -58.99 -24.08
CA VAL A 132 -15.97 -57.82 -23.70
C VAL A 132 -16.83 -56.85 -22.90
N THR A 133 -16.29 -56.42 -21.76
CA THR A 133 -16.89 -55.42 -20.89
C THR A 133 -15.98 -54.23 -20.68
N GLY A 134 -14.68 -54.37 -20.90
CA GLY A 134 -13.68 -53.31 -20.81
C GLY A 134 -13.83 -52.28 -21.92
N VAL A 135 -13.35 -51.08 -21.64
CA VAL A 135 -13.25 -49.98 -22.61
C VAL A 135 -11.77 -49.77 -22.87
N ASP A 136 -11.39 -49.59 -24.13
CA ASP A 136 -10.03 -49.27 -24.50
C ASP A 136 -9.79 -47.77 -24.31
N MET A 137 -8.73 -47.46 -23.57
CA MET A 137 -8.33 -46.10 -23.23
C MET A 137 -6.84 -45.93 -23.52
N THR A 138 -6.46 -44.74 -23.98
CA THR A 138 -5.06 -44.34 -24.10
C THR A 138 -4.81 -43.12 -23.23
N VAL A 139 -3.66 -43.10 -22.57
CA VAL A 139 -3.22 -41.99 -21.73
C VAL A 139 -2.13 -41.24 -22.49
N SER A 140 -2.34 -39.96 -22.77
CA SER A 140 -1.30 -39.09 -23.29
C SER A 140 -0.64 -38.35 -22.13
N SER A 141 0.60 -38.72 -21.80
CA SER A 141 1.37 -38.04 -20.74
C SER A 141 2.10 -36.83 -21.31
N THR A 142 2.00 -35.71 -20.59
CA THR A 142 2.72 -34.48 -20.94
C THR A 142 3.93 -34.29 -20.02
N ASP A 143 5.01 -33.70 -20.55
CA ASP A 143 6.18 -33.33 -19.75
C ASP A 143 5.80 -32.16 -18.83
N LYS A 144 5.84 -32.41 -17.52
CA LYS A 144 5.42 -31.46 -16.48
C LYS A 144 6.59 -30.96 -15.65
N ASN A 145 6.57 -29.68 -15.27
CA ASN A 145 7.52 -29.11 -14.32
C ASN A 145 7.29 -29.65 -12.89
N TYR A 146 8.26 -29.49 -11.98
CA TYR A 146 8.16 -29.92 -10.58
C TYR A 146 6.91 -29.36 -9.88
N ALA A 147 6.64 -28.06 -10.07
CA ALA A 147 5.45 -27.42 -9.51
C ALA A 147 4.15 -28.03 -10.09
N GLN A 148 4.08 -28.20 -11.41
CA GLN A 148 2.91 -28.77 -12.10
C GLN A 148 2.62 -30.23 -11.67
N LYS A 149 3.65 -31.05 -11.44
CA LYS A 149 3.46 -32.43 -10.97
C LYS A 149 2.87 -32.51 -9.56
N ARG A 150 3.11 -31.50 -8.73
CA ARG A 150 2.70 -31.44 -7.32
C ARG A 150 1.51 -30.52 -7.08
N ASP A 151 1.01 -29.90 -8.13
CA ASP A 151 -0.15 -29.03 -8.04
C ASP A 151 -1.40 -29.87 -7.77
N ARG A 152 -2.05 -29.55 -6.65
CA ARG A 152 -3.28 -30.19 -6.20
C ARG A 152 -4.42 -29.97 -7.20
N TYR A 153 -4.42 -28.82 -7.87
CA TYR A 153 -5.51 -28.41 -8.76
C TYR A 153 -5.33 -28.89 -10.20
N ALA A 154 -4.18 -29.51 -10.53
CA ALA A 154 -3.86 -29.97 -11.88
C ALA A 154 -4.83 -31.01 -12.46
N MET A 155 -5.58 -31.74 -11.63
CA MET A 155 -6.40 -32.88 -12.05
C MET A 155 -7.90 -32.59 -12.19
N GLY A 156 -8.40 -31.36 -11.97
CA GLY A 156 -9.85 -31.14 -12.14
C GLY A 156 -10.47 -29.87 -11.62
N VAL A 157 -9.72 -28.81 -11.30
CA VAL A 157 -10.33 -27.49 -11.12
C VAL A 157 -10.27 -26.73 -12.43
N ASP A 158 -11.34 -26.88 -13.20
CA ASP A 158 -11.59 -26.11 -14.40
C ASP A 158 -12.35 -24.82 -14.09
N VAL A 159 -12.32 -23.89 -15.04
CA VAL A 159 -13.10 -22.64 -14.98
C VAL A 159 -14.59 -22.96 -14.77
N ASP A 160 -15.06 -24.10 -15.26
CA ASP A 160 -16.46 -24.52 -15.10
C ASP A 160 -16.81 -24.92 -13.66
N PHE A 161 -15.87 -25.52 -12.92
CA PHE A 161 -16.08 -25.77 -11.48
C PHE A 161 -16.14 -24.46 -10.69
N LEU A 162 -15.30 -23.48 -11.04
CA LEU A 162 -15.35 -22.14 -10.45
C LEU A 162 -16.65 -21.40 -10.76
N LYS A 163 -17.21 -21.56 -11.96
CA LYS A 163 -18.52 -21.02 -12.32
C LYS A 163 -19.63 -21.64 -11.48
N GLN A 164 -19.61 -22.97 -11.30
CA GLN A 164 -20.61 -23.64 -10.46
C GLN A 164 -20.57 -23.14 -9.01
N VAL A 165 -19.38 -23.01 -8.42
CA VAL A 165 -19.24 -22.48 -7.05
C VAL A 165 -19.74 -21.03 -6.96
N LYS A 166 -19.53 -20.23 -8.01
CA LYS A 166 -20.05 -18.87 -8.06
C LYS A 166 -21.57 -18.84 -8.15
N GLU A 167 -22.18 -19.68 -8.98
CA GLU A 167 -23.64 -19.79 -9.08
C GLU A 167 -24.26 -20.24 -7.75
N GLU A 168 -23.65 -21.20 -7.06
CA GLU A 168 -24.08 -21.63 -5.72
C GLU A 168 -23.94 -20.49 -4.68
N GLY A 169 -22.88 -19.69 -4.77
CA GLY A 169 -22.66 -18.52 -3.91
C GLY A 169 -23.66 -17.38 -4.18
N ASP A 170 -23.92 -17.08 -5.45
CA ASP A 170 -24.87 -16.04 -5.87
C ASP A 170 -26.30 -16.40 -5.40
N VAL A 171 -26.68 -17.69 -5.46
CA VAL A 171 -27.97 -18.17 -4.91
C VAL A 171 -28.03 -17.98 -3.38
N ALA A 172 -26.97 -18.33 -2.66
CA ALA A 172 -26.91 -18.14 -1.20
C ALA A 172 -26.94 -16.64 -0.81
N GLU A 173 -26.30 -15.76 -1.57
CA GLU A 173 -26.36 -14.31 -1.33
C GLU A 173 -27.77 -13.75 -1.55
N VAL A 174 -28.52 -14.25 -2.55
CA VAL A 174 -29.91 -13.85 -2.78
C VAL A 174 -30.83 -14.34 -1.65
N GLU A 175 -30.62 -15.56 -1.14
CA GLU A 175 -31.35 -16.06 0.04
C GLU A 175 -31.06 -15.19 1.28
N GLU A 176 -29.79 -14.86 1.54
CA GLU A 176 -29.42 -13.96 2.64
C GLU A 176 -29.98 -12.53 2.47
N GLN A 177 -30.05 -12.02 1.24
CA GLN A 177 -30.64 -10.71 0.97
C GLN A 177 -32.14 -10.71 1.20
N ASN A 178 -32.87 -11.75 0.77
CA ASN A 178 -34.30 -11.90 1.05
C ASN A 178 -34.59 -12.05 2.56
N ASP A 179 -33.74 -12.78 3.28
CA ASP A 179 -33.83 -12.89 4.74
C ASP A 179 -33.49 -11.55 5.45
N LYS A 180 -32.54 -10.77 4.92
CA LYS A 180 -32.22 -9.42 5.43
C LYS A 180 -33.30 -8.41 5.10
N GLU A 181 -33.91 -8.44 3.92
CA GLU A 181 -34.99 -7.56 3.52
C GLU A 181 -36.26 -7.82 4.33
N SER A 182 -36.61 -9.09 4.57
CA SER A 182 -37.71 -9.45 5.46
C SER A 182 -37.45 -9.02 6.92
N ALA A 183 -36.21 -9.16 7.40
CA ALA A 183 -35.80 -8.68 8.73
C ALA A 183 -35.69 -7.13 8.83
N GLU A 184 -35.34 -6.43 7.74
CA GLU A 184 -35.34 -4.97 7.67
C GLU A 184 -36.75 -4.40 7.57
N GLU A 185 -37.69 -5.07 6.89
CA GLU A 185 -39.11 -4.69 6.86
C GLU A 185 -39.74 -4.83 8.27
N GLU A 186 -39.33 -5.83 9.04
CA GLU A 186 -39.71 -5.97 10.46
C GLU A 186 -39.07 -4.89 11.34
N LYS A 187 -37.81 -4.50 11.07
CA LYS A 187 -37.10 -3.43 11.81
C LYS A 187 -37.53 -2.02 11.42
N ARG A 188 -37.99 -1.76 10.19
CA ARG A 188 -38.54 -0.47 9.75
C ARG A 188 -39.85 -0.11 10.47
N ARG A 189 -40.50 -1.07 11.14
CA ARG A 189 -41.61 -0.84 12.08
C ARG A 189 -41.15 -0.40 13.48
N ARG A 190 -39.86 -0.45 13.79
CA ARG A 190 -39.27 0.10 15.02
C ARG A 190 -38.43 1.35 14.67
N LEU A 191 -38.84 2.49 15.21
CA LEU A 191 -38.14 3.77 15.05
C LEU A 191 -36.65 3.61 15.43
N HIS A 192 -35.77 3.90 14.49
CA HIS A 192 -34.33 3.83 14.68
C HIS A 192 -33.84 5.00 15.54
N ASP A 193 -33.12 4.69 16.61
CA ASP A 193 -32.46 5.67 17.47
C ASP A 193 -31.17 6.15 16.78
N VAL A 194 -31.22 7.38 16.26
CA VAL A 194 -30.18 8.04 15.44
C VAL A 194 -28.90 8.34 16.24
N PHE A 195 -28.87 8.02 17.54
CA PHE A 195 -27.73 8.31 18.42
C PHE A 195 -26.70 7.18 18.56
N THR A 196 -26.92 6.00 17.97
CA THR A 196 -25.89 4.94 17.92
C THR A 196 -24.99 5.08 16.69
N LEU A 197 -24.41 6.26 16.50
CA LEU A 197 -23.28 6.42 15.60
C LEU A 197 -22.10 5.68 16.22
N LYS A 198 -21.86 4.47 15.69
CA LYS A 198 -20.70 3.60 15.92
C LYS A 198 -19.45 4.41 16.27
N THR A 199 -19.14 4.49 17.56
CA THR A 199 -17.77 4.73 18.03
C THR A 199 -16.97 3.51 17.62
N ALA A 200 -16.28 3.64 16.49
CA ALA A 200 -15.37 2.65 15.95
C ALA A 200 -14.13 2.54 16.83
N VAL A 201 -14.23 1.86 17.97
CA VAL A 201 -13.08 1.38 18.73
C VAL A 201 -13.46 0.09 19.44
N SER A 202 -13.10 -1.05 18.85
CA SER A 202 -12.40 -2.13 19.57
C SER A 202 -12.19 -3.31 18.62
N GLY A 203 -10.93 -3.55 18.27
CA GLY A 203 -10.49 -4.67 17.44
C GLY A 203 -9.00 -4.56 17.22
N GLY A 204 -8.21 -5.16 18.13
CA GLY A 204 -6.75 -5.21 18.04
C GLY A 204 -6.33 -5.81 16.70
N GLY A 205 -5.62 -5.02 15.89
CA GLY A 205 -5.29 -5.37 14.51
C GLY A 205 -5.42 -4.21 13.52
N MET A 206 -5.90 -3.04 13.97
CA MET A 206 -5.84 -1.83 13.15
C MET A 206 -4.37 -1.37 13.08
N GLY A 207 -3.62 -1.88 12.11
CA GLY A 207 -2.36 -1.28 11.68
C GLY A 207 -2.59 0.23 11.54
N VAL A 208 -1.63 1.04 11.99
CA VAL A 208 -1.68 2.50 11.93
C VAL A 208 -2.07 2.87 10.50
N ALA A 209 -3.35 3.15 10.29
CA ALA A 209 -3.89 3.39 8.97
C ALA A 209 -3.37 4.77 8.56
N ILE A 210 -2.25 4.77 7.85
CA ILE A 210 -1.79 5.96 7.14
C ILE A 210 -2.93 6.28 6.17
N LYS A 211 -3.67 7.35 6.48
CA LYS A 211 -4.79 7.83 5.66
C LYS A 211 -4.31 8.30 4.28
N GLU A 212 -3.03 8.62 4.16
CA GLU A 212 -2.43 9.09 2.92
C GLU A 212 -2.00 7.93 2.03
N LEU A 213 -2.33 8.04 0.74
CA LEU A 213 -1.93 7.08 -0.28
C LEU A 213 -0.39 6.98 -0.32
N PRO A 214 0.22 5.78 -0.32
CA PRO A 214 1.65 5.61 -0.53
C PRO A 214 2.13 6.30 -1.82
N LYS A 215 3.34 6.88 -1.78
CA LYS A 215 3.91 7.64 -2.89
C LYS A 215 3.89 6.87 -4.22
N HIS A 216 4.39 5.63 -4.23
CA HIS A 216 4.46 4.78 -5.43
C HIS A 216 3.09 4.32 -5.98
N LEU A 217 1.99 4.56 -5.28
CA LEU A 217 0.64 4.22 -5.76
C LEU A 217 -0.08 5.42 -6.40
N HIS A 218 0.54 6.60 -6.44
CA HIS A 218 -0.06 7.77 -7.08
C HIS A 218 -0.15 7.62 -8.60
N ASN A 219 0.83 6.97 -9.22
CA ASN A 219 0.81 6.59 -10.63
C ASN A 219 1.27 5.13 -10.77
N LEU A 220 0.43 4.30 -11.40
CA LEU A 220 0.71 2.88 -11.68
C LEU A 220 1.25 2.67 -13.10
N ASP A 221 1.27 3.72 -13.92
CA ASP A 221 1.89 3.65 -15.23
C ASP A 221 3.41 3.51 -15.06
N ASP A 222 4.02 2.57 -15.78
CA ASP A 222 5.46 2.26 -15.73
C ASP A 222 6.38 3.39 -16.25
N ASN A 223 5.82 4.57 -16.52
CA ASN A 223 6.55 5.69 -17.11
C ASN A 223 7.45 6.38 -16.06
N ASP A 224 8.77 6.22 -16.22
CA ASP A 224 9.92 7.05 -15.81
C ASP A 224 10.05 7.61 -14.37
N ILE A 225 9.02 7.52 -13.52
CA ILE A 225 9.02 8.19 -12.22
C ILE A 225 9.54 7.23 -11.17
N PHE A 226 10.84 7.34 -10.94
CA PHE A 226 11.54 6.48 -9.99
C PHE A 226 11.16 6.78 -8.53
N PHE A 227 10.67 5.74 -7.85
CA PHE A 227 10.56 5.69 -6.39
C PHE A 227 11.73 4.91 -5.81
N ASP A 228 12.45 5.52 -4.88
CA ASP A 228 13.46 4.81 -4.09
C ASP A 228 12.82 4.19 -2.83
N PRO A 229 12.62 2.86 -2.76
CA PRO A 229 12.01 2.21 -1.61
C PRO A 229 12.89 2.28 -0.36
N LYS A 230 14.20 2.54 -0.49
CA LYS A 230 15.13 2.62 0.65
C LYS A 230 14.96 3.93 1.40
N THR A 231 14.88 5.04 0.67
CA THR A 231 14.71 6.37 1.28
C THR A 231 13.24 6.79 1.37
N GLY A 232 12.33 6.06 0.73
CA GLY A 232 10.92 6.42 0.65
C GLY A 232 10.70 7.73 -0.11
N SER A 233 11.59 8.07 -1.05
CA SER A 233 11.56 9.33 -1.79
C SER A 233 11.12 9.15 -3.25
N MET A 234 10.29 10.07 -3.74
CA MET A 234 9.94 10.21 -5.17
C MET A 234 10.35 11.59 -5.64
N ARG A 235 11.36 11.66 -6.52
CA ARG A 235 11.89 12.93 -7.01
C ARG A 235 10.93 13.62 -7.99
N GLY A 236 10.44 12.88 -8.98
CA GLY A 236 9.54 13.38 -10.01
C GLY A 236 8.11 13.58 -9.51
N ASN A 237 7.33 14.38 -10.25
CA ASN A 237 5.90 14.54 -10.00
C ASN A 237 5.11 13.41 -10.68
N PRO A 238 4.50 12.46 -9.93
CA PRO A 238 3.66 11.41 -10.51
C PRO A 238 2.39 11.91 -11.18
N ASN A 239 1.92 13.11 -10.80
CA ASN A 239 0.65 13.68 -11.20
C ASN A 239 0.85 14.91 -12.10
N ALA A 240 1.79 14.85 -13.05
CA ALA A 240 2.08 15.97 -13.93
C ALA A 240 0.85 16.43 -14.76
N MET A 241 -0.05 15.50 -15.09
CA MET A 241 -1.28 15.78 -15.83
C MET A 241 -2.38 16.38 -14.95
N ASP A 242 -2.41 16.02 -13.66
CA ASP A 242 -3.46 16.39 -12.71
C ASP A 242 -2.90 17.22 -11.53
N PRO A 243 -2.85 18.56 -11.64
CA PRO A 243 -2.31 19.40 -10.57
C PRO A 243 -3.19 19.46 -9.31
N THR A 244 -4.42 18.95 -9.38
CA THR A 244 -5.38 18.89 -8.27
C THR A 244 -5.01 17.88 -7.19
N ARG A 245 -4.15 16.91 -7.52
CA ARG A 245 -3.70 15.90 -6.57
C ARG A 245 -2.74 16.49 -5.56
N THR A 246 -2.81 15.97 -4.33
CA THR A 246 -2.07 16.49 -3.16
C THR A 246 -0.57 16.34 -3.30
N PHE A 247 -0.10 15.21 -3.86
CA PHE A 247 1.32 14.93 -4.01
C PHE A 247 1.81 15.31 -5.41
N GLN A 248 2.75 16.24 -5.46
CA GLN A 248 3.37 16.74 -6.71
C GLN A 248 4.86 16.37 -6.82
N GLY A 249 5.33 15.36 -6.08
CA GLY A 249 6.74 14.98 -6.01
C GLY A 249 7.48 15.65 -4.85
N ASP A 250 8.51 14.96 -4.33
CA ASP A 250 9.31 15.48 -3.21
C ASP A 250 10.17 16.68 -3.64
N LEU A 251 10.59 16.77 -4.92
CA LEU A 251 11.36 17.92 -5.40
C LEU A 251 10.57 19.23 -5.32
N GLN A 252 9.27 19.17 -5.61
CA GLN A 252 8.40 20.34 -5.49
C GLN A 252 8.26 20.78 -4.02
N ARG A 253 8.19 19.81 -3.11
CA ARG A 253 8.20 20.07 -1.66
C ARG A 253 9.54 20.64 -1.18
N TYR A 254 10.66 20.20 -1.74
CA TYR A 254 11.98 20.74 -1.39
C TYR A 254 12.22 22.15 -1.95
N ARG A 255 11.59 22.48 -3.07
CA ARG A 255 11.70 23.81 -3.71
C ARG A 255 10.65 24.81 -3.23
N SER A 256 9.71 24.43 -2.38
CA SER A 256 8.67 25.33 -1.86
C SER A 256 9.11 26.05 -0.57
N GLY A 257 8.43 27.15 -0.25
CA GLY A 257 8.72 27.96 0.94
C GLY A 257 9.96 28.84 0.80
N ASP A 258 10.79 28.87 1.84
CA ASP A 258 11.97 29.75 1.97
C ASP A 258 13.19 29.27 1.17
N TYR A 259 13.06 28.21 0.36
CA TYR A 259 14.17 27.72 -0.46
C TYR A 259 14.71 28.79 -1.42
N TYR A 260 13.81 29.52 -2.09
CA TYR A 260 14.22 30.56 -3.04
C TYR A 260 14.77 31.80 -2.35
N THR A 261 14.25 32.19 -1.17
CA THR A 261 14.78 33.32 -0.41
C THR A 261 16.22 33.04 0.04
N TYR A 262 16.48 31.80 0.50
CA TYR A 262 17.84 31.36 0.83
C TYR A 262 18.78 31.36 -0.38
N LEU A 263 18.32 30.88 -1.54
CA LEU A 263 19.13 30.90 -2.78
C LEU A 263 19.45 32.32 -3.25
N GLU A 264 18.46 33.22 -3.22
CA GLU A 264 18.67 34.64 -3.55
C GLU A 264 19.72 35.25 -2.64
N MET A 265 19.61 35.01 -1.34
CA MET A 265 20.56 35.51 -0.35
C MET A 265 21.99 34.96 -0.58
N GLN A 266 22.11 33.67 -0.92
CA GLN A 266 23.38 33.06 -1.31
C GLN A 266 23.96 33.70 -2.59
N LEU A 267 23.13 33.96 -3.60
CA LEU A 267 23.54 34.62 -4.83
C LEU A 267 24.01 36.06 -4.57
N ARG A 268 23.31 36.83 -3.73
CA ARG A 268 23.70 38.19 -3.34
C ARG A 268 25.07 38.22 -2.67
N PHE A 269 25.32 37.28 -1.75
CA PHE A 269 26.61 37.16 -1.09
C PHE A 269 27.73 36.81 -2.08
N LEU A 270 27.49 35.85 -2.99
CA LEU A 270 28.46 35.47 -4.02
C LEU A 270 28.74 36.59 -5.03
N ASN A 271 27.74 37.42 -5.32
CA ASN A 271 27.87 38.61 -6.16
C ASN A 271 28.55 39.78 -5.43
N GLY A 272 28.72 39.72 -4.11
CA GLY A 272 29.32 40.77 -3.29
C GLY A 272 28.38 41.92 -2.92
N GLU A 273 27.07 41.75 -3.10
CA GLU A 273 26.06 42.74 -2.73
C GLU A 273 25.84 42.80 -1.21
N SER A 274 25.98 41.65 -0.53
CA SER A 274 25.92 41.55 0.91
C SER A 274 27.29 41.24 1.51
N THR A 275 27.53 41.74 2.72
CA THR A 275 28.78 41.50 3.45
C THR A 275 28.83 40.11 4.09
N SER A 276 27.66 39.55 4.40
CA SER A 276 27.50 38.23 5.01
C SER A 276 26.56 37.36 4.21
N PHE A 277 26.72 36.05 4.40
CA PHE A 277 25.84 35.03 3.81
C PHE A 277 24.37 35.22 4.23
N VAL A 278 24.12 35.72 5.44
CA VAL A 278 22.79 36.14 5.91
C VAL A 278 22.87 37.60 6.32
N ASP A 279 22.16 38.48 5.61
CA ASP A 279 22.08 39.91 5.94
C ASP A 279 20.61 40.32 6.12
N PHE A 280 20.13 40.16 7.36
CA PHE A 280 18.75 40.41 7.72
C PHE A 280 18.28 41.85 7.41
N LYS A 281 19.20 42.82 7.43
CA LYS A 281 18.85 44.24 7.18
C LYS A 281 18.55 44.47 5.71
N LEU A 282 19.40 43.93 4.83
CA LEU A 282 19.22 44.03 3.40
C LEU A 282 17.97 43.25 2.95
N ASP A 283 17.74 42.08 3.55
CA ASP A 283 16.54 41.27 3.27
C ASP A 283 15.25 41.97 3.71
N GLU A 284 15.23 42.60 4.88
CA GLU A 284 14.06 43.35 5.34
C GLU A 284 13.76 44.55 4.42
N GLN A 285 14.80 45.21 3.92
CA GLN A 285 14.66 46.31 2.95
C GLN A 285 14.09 45.82 1.61
N LEU A 286 14.62 44.72 1.07
CA LEU A 286 14.16 44.16 -0.20
C LEU A 286 12.74 43.57 -0.09
N GLN A 287 12.39 42.95 1.03
CA GLN A 287 11.01 42.52 1.29
C GLN A 287 10.04 43.70 1.33
N LYS A 288 10.43 44.80 1.98
CA LYS A 288 9.62 46.04 2.00
C LYS A 288 9.48 46.64 0.60
N GLN A 289 10.54 46.66 -0.21
CA GLN A 289 10.49 47.12 -1.60
C GLN A 289 9.56 46.25 -2.45
N LYS A 290 9.69 44.92 -2.38
CA LYS A 290 8.84 43.97 -3.10
C LYS A 290 7.36 44.08 -2.69
N GLN A 291 7.07 44.30 -1.41
CA GLN A 291 5.70 44.56 -0.94
C GLN A 291 5.14 45.88 -1.47
N GLN A 292 5.97 46.93 -1.56
CA GLN A 292 5.57 48.21 -2.13
C GLN A 292 5.32 48.11 -3.64
N GLU A 293 6.13 47.36 -4.37
CA GLU A 293 5.93 47.06 -5.80
C GLU A 293 4.64 46.26 -6.02
N PHE A 294 4.45 45.18 -5.24
CA PHE A 294 3.23 44.38 -5.32
C PHE A 294 1.97 45.19 -4.98
N SER A 295 2.07 46.15 -4.06
CA SER A 295 0.96 47.07 -3.72
C SER A 295 0.68 48.10 -4.81
N LYS A 296 1.71 48.52 -5.57
CA LYS A 296 1.55 49.43 -6.72
C LYS A 296 0.93 48.70 -7.91
N ASP A 297 1.37 47.48 -8.22
CA ASP A 297 0.85 46.68 -9.33
C ASP A 297 -0.62 46.28 -9.12
N ASN A 298 -1.02 45.94 -7.89
CA ASN A 298 -2.43 45.68 -7.55
C ASN A 298 -3.29 46.95 -7.48
N GLY A 299 -2.69 48.13 -7.27
CA GLY A 299 -3.36 49.42 -7.30
C GLY A 299 -3.64 49.94 -8.71
N GLU A 300 -2.80 49.57 -9.69
CA GLU A 300 -3.00 49.91 -11.11
C GLU A 300 -4.10 49.05 -11.77
N LEU A 301 -4.31 47.81 -11.32
CA LEU A 301 -5.43 46.98 -11.78
C LEU A 301 -6.80 47.45 -11.25
N CYS A 302 -6.83 48.19 -10.12
CA CYS A 302 -8.04 48.76 -9.53
C CYS A 302 -8.36 50.19 -9.98
N SER A 303 -7.50 50.84 -10.77
CA SER A 303 -7.71 52.22 -11.26
C SER A 303 -8.05 52.33 -12.75
N SER A 304 -8.11 51.20 -13.47
CA SER A 304 -8.50 51.15 -14.89
C SER A 304 -9.95 50.72 -15.16
N SER A 305 -10.72 50.33 -14.14
CA SER A 305 -12.18 50.10 -14.25
C SER A 305 -12.98 51.35 -13.86
N GLY A 306 -12.77 52.43 -14.62
CA GLY A 306 -13.61 53.62 -14.60
C GLY A 306 -14.07 53.93 -16.02
N ASN A 307 -15.38 53.76 -16.26
CA ASN A 307 -16.13 53.96 -17.52
C ASN A 307 -16.07 52.81 -18.55
N GLY A 308 -17.13 51.98 -18.53
CA GLY A 308 -17.44 51.06 -19.63
C GLY A 308 -18.68 50.23 -19.32
N SER A 309 -19.81 50.64 -19.90
CA SER A 309 -21.08 49.93 -20.14
C SER A 309 -21.32 48.55 -19.49
N ALA A 310 -22.46 48.47 -18.80
CA ALA A 310 -23.20 47.28 -18.42
C ALA A 310 -23.16 46.16 -19.48
N GLY A 311 -22.45 45.09 -19.16
CA GLY A 311 -22.61 43.75 -19.73
C GLY A 311 -22.53 42.75 -18.59
N LYS A 312 -23.63 42.05 -18.30
CA LYS A 312 -23.62 40.88 -17.41
C LYS A 312 -22.84 39.78 -18.11
N GLU A 313 -21.57 39.62 -17.77
CA GLU A 313 -20.86 38.36 -17.98
C GLU A 313 -20.87 37.62 -16.65
N GLU A 314 -21.52 36.46 -16.63
CA GLU A 314 -21.54 35.56 -15.49
C GLU A 314 -20.12 35.02 -15.28
N GLU A 315 -19.44 35.50 -14.25
CA GLU A 315 -18.24 34.85 -13.72
C GLU A 315 -18.61 33.41 -13.35
N LYS A 316 -18.03 32.42 -14.05
CA LYS A 316 -18.18 31.03 -13.66
C LYS A 316 -17.54 30.85 -12.28
N GLU A 317 -18.38 30.66 -11.27
CA GLU A 317 -17.97 30.32 -9.90
C GLU A 317 -16.88 29.24 -9.94
N THR A 318 -15.73 29.50 -9.32
CA THR A 318 -14.68 28.49 -9.25
C THR A 318 -15.16 27.33 -8.37
N ALA A 319 -14.73 26.09 -8.66
CA ALA A 319 -15.11 24.92 -7.86
C ALA A 319 -14.79 25.08 -6.37
N ARG A 320 -13.81 25.93 -6.05
CA ARG A 320 -13.45 26.33 -4.69
C ARG A 320 -14.53 27.18 -4.04
N ASP A 321 -15.11 28.14 -4.77
CA ASP A 321 -16.15 29.02 -4.25
C ASP A 321 -17.47 28.28 -4.05
N GLN A 322 -17.80 27.36 -4.96
CA GLN A 322 -18.95 26.46 -4.81
C GLN A 322 -18.81 25.56 -3.57
N LEU A 323 -17.60 25.05 -3.32
CA LEU A 323 -17.31 24.16 -2.20
C LEU A 323 -17.32 24.91 -0.86
N ILE A 324 -16.83 26.16 -0.83
CA ILE A 324 -16.90 27.04 0.35
C ILE A 324 -18.36 27.38 0.66
N ARG A 325 -19.16 27.68 -0.37
CA ARG A 325 -20.58 28.00 -0.22
C ARG A 325 -21.40 26.80 0.24
N SER A 326 -21.09 25.60 -0.26
CA SER A 326 -21.76 24.36 0.17
C SER A 326 -21.40 23.94 1.59
N LEU A 327 -20.17 24.21 2.04
CA LEU A 327 -19.72 23.82 3.37
C LEU A 327 -20.13 24.80 4.47
N TYR A 328 -20.23 26.09 4.16
CA TYR A 328 -20.39 27.14 5.18
C TYR A 328 -21.63 28.02 5.03
N GLY A 329 -22.34 27.95 3.90
CA GLY A 329 -23.53 28.77 3.63
C GLY A 329 -23.24 30.27 3.55
N ASP A 330 -24.20 31.04 3.02
CA ASP A 330 -24.08 32.49 2.82
C ASP A 330 -24.17 33.28 4.16
N LEU A 331 -23.15 33.22 5.00
CA LEU A 331 -23.06 34.03 6.22
C LEU A 331 -22.40 35.37 5.90
N LYS A 332 -23.21 36.40 5.62
CA LYS A 332 -22.77 37.80 5.70
C LYS A 332 -22.34 38.09 7.15
N PRO A 333 -21.09 38.48 7.44
CA PRO A 333 -20.64 38.71 8.80
C PRO A 333 -21.31 39.97 9.36
N ALA A 334 -22.20 39.79 10.33
CA ALA A 334 -22.72 40.88 11.14
C ALA A 334 -21.65 41.33 12.17
N SER A 335 -21.24 42.59 12.05
CA SER A 335 -20.52 43.42 13.02
C SER A 335 -19.06 43.09 13.37
N SER A 336 -18.24 44.14 13.30
CA SER A 336 -16.79 44.21 13.57
C SER A 336 -16.37 43.92 15.02
N GLY A 337 -17.32 43.75 15.94
CA GLY A 337 -17.04 43.51 17.36
C GLY A 337 -16.46 42.13 17.69
N ASN A 338 -16.75 41.09 16.88
CA ASN A 338 -16.31 39.72 17.19
C ASN A 338 -14.85 39.45 16.77
N SER A 339 -14.32 40.20 15.80
CA SER A 339 -12.92 40.05 15.36
C SER A 339 -11.92 40.49 16.44
N LEU A 340 -12.25 41.52 17.22
CA LEU A 340 -11.36 42.06 18.26
C LEU A 340 -11.27 41.13 19.48
N ARG A 341 -12.38 40.51 19.88
CA ARG A 341 -12.39 39.55 20.99
C ARG A 341 -11.59 38.28 20.71
N ILE A 342 -11.57 37.83 19.45
CA ILE A 342 -10.77 36.66 19.04
C ILE A 342 -9.27 37.01 19.06
N LYS A 343 -8.90 38.24 18.67
CA LYS A 343 -7.51 38.71 18.71
C LYS A 343 -7.00 38.89 20.14
N GLU A 344 -7.83 39.39 21.05
CA GLU A 344 -7.48 39.50 22.47
C GLU A 344 -7.36 38.11 23.14
N ALA A 345 -8.24 37.16 22.81
CA ALA A 345 -8.16 35.79 23.33
C ALA A 345 -6.90 35.04 22.85
N LEU A 346 -6.45 35.28 21.61
CA LEU A 346 -5.23 34.69 21.06
C LEU A 346 -3.96 35.30 21.65
N ALA A 347 -3.97 36.60 21.98
CA ALA A 347 -2.84 37.28 22.62
C ALA A 347 -2.62 36.79 24.07
N LEU A 348 -3.70 36.53 24.81
CA LEU A 348 -3.64 35.96 26.17
C LEU A 348 -3.17 34.49 26.19
N ALA A 349 -3.39 33.74 25.11
CA ALA A 349 -2.89 32.38 24.99
C ALA A 349 -1.37 32.32 24.67
N ALA A 350 -0.79 33.41 24.16
CA ALA A 350 0.61 33.46 23.72
C ALA A 350 1.62 33.80 24.83
N THR A 351 1.17 34.31 26.00
CA THR A 351 2.04 34.72 27.11
C THR A 351 1.92 33.78 28.32
N SER A 352 2.35 32.53 28.15
CA SER A 352 2.57 31.58 29.26
C SER A 352 3.81 30.74 28.95
N PRO A 353 4.87 30.76 29.78
CA PRO A 353 6.08 29.99 29.52
C PRO A 353 5.87 28.52 29.97
N ALA A 354 6.24 27.59 29.10
CA ALA A 354 6.17 26.16 29.36
C ALA A 354 7.42 25.65 30.10
N THR A 355 7.23 25.06 31.30
CA THR A 355 8.14 24.08 31.94
C THR A 355 7.34 23.13 32.86
N PRO A 356 7.85 21.93 33.19
CA PRO A 356 7.11 20.67 33.01
C PRO A 356 6.37 20.12 34.25
N THR A 357 5.27 19.44 33.95
CA THR A 357 4.60 18.32 34.64
C THR A 357 4.53 18.28 36.17
N SER A 358 3.32 18.52 36.71
CA SER A 358 2.75 17.71 37.79
C SER A 358 1.21 17.75 37.74
N LEU A 359 0.60 16.57 37.80
CA LEU A 359 -0.85 16.34 37.83
C LEU A 359 -1.52 17.09 39.00
N GLY A 360 -2.60 17.82 38.71
CA GLY A 360 -3.39 18.53 39.74
C GLY A 360 -4.79 18.94 39.25
N ALA A 361 -5.77 18.13 39.64
CA ALA A 361 -7.18 18.42 39.97
C ALA A 361 -7.99 19.41 39.11
N GLY A 362 -8.87 18.86 38.26
CA GLY A 362 -10.11 19.52 37.82
C GLY A 362 -11.28 19.23 38.78
N PRO A 363 -12.34 20.06 38.79
CA PRO A 363 -13.40 20.04 39.79
C PRO A 363 -14.32 18.80 39.69
N ALA A 364 -14.86 18.41 40.85
CA ALA A 364 -15.64 17.21 41.09
C ALA A 364 -16.88 17.06 40.18
N PRO A 365 -17.14 15.85 39.63
CA PRO A 365 -18.44 15.54 39.05
C PRO A 365 -19.49 15.37 40.16
N THR A 366 -20.63 15.99 39.94
CA THR A 366 -21.86 15.87 40.73
C THR A 366 -22.25 14.40 40.94
N THR A 367 -22.70 14.14 42.16
CA THR A 367 -23.09 12.83 42.70
C THR A 367 -24.19 12.16 41.89
N GLU A 368 -23.82 11.22 41.02
CA GLU A 368 -24.74 10.22 40.48
C GLU A 368 -24.59 8.90 41.27
N GLY A 369 -25.69 8.49 41.89
CA GLY A 369 -25.78 7.33 42.78
C GLY A 369 -25.40 6.01 42.10
N CYS A 370 -24.73 5.12 42.83
CA CYS A 370 -24.44 3.75 42.40
C CYS A 370 -25.76 3.05 42.05
N GLN A 371 -25.97 2.66 40.79
CA GLN A 371 -27.09 1.81 40.39
C GLN A 371 -27.00 0.49 41.18
N LYS A 372 -28.03 0.18 41.96
CA LYS A 372 -28.08 -1.05 42.77
C LYS A 372 -28.23 -2.25 41.84
N ILE A 373 -27.13 -2.93 41.55
CA ILE A 373 -27.14 -4.17 40.77
C ILE A 373 -27.15 -5.35 41.76
N GLY A 374 -28.33 -5.94 41.97
CA GLY A 374 -28.48 -7.31 42.49
C GLY A 374 -28.06 -7.55 43.96
N PRO A 375 -28.14 -8.81 44.43
CA PRO A 375 -27.83 -9.16 45.81
C PRO A 375 -26.35 -8.92 46.13
N ALA A 376 -26.08 -8.55 47.39
CA ALA A 376 -24.78 -8.09 47.87
C ALA A 376 -23.61 -8.97 47.39
N THR A 377 -22.55 -8.32 46.94
CA THR A 377 -21.29 -9.00 46.57
C THR A 377 -20.73 -9.77 47.77
N ARG A 378 -19.80 -10.72 47.53
CA ARG A 378 -19.22 -11.69 48.49
C ARG A 378 -18.88 -11.18 49.91
N ASN A 379 -18.73 -9.86 50.10
CA ASN A 379 -18.39 -9.23 51.39
C ASN A 379 -19.51 -8.32 51.95
N GLY A 380 -20.76 -8.45 51.48
CA GLY A 380 -21.91 -7.71 52.01
C GLY A 380 -22.02 -6.25 51.57
N HIS A 381 -21.38 -5.89 50.46
CA HIS A 381 -21.41 -4.53 49.87
C HIS A 381 -22.32 -4.46 48.62
N PRO A 382 -23.12 -3.39 48.45
CA PRO A 382 -24.02 -3.22 47.30
C PRO A 382 -23.32 -2.78 46.00
N CYS A 383 -22.07 -2.29 46.05
CA CYS A 383 -21.27 -1.97 44.87
C CYS A 383 -20.06 -2.91 44.79
N VAL A 384 -19.48 -3.14 43.60
CA VAL A 384 -18.34 -4.05 43.37
C VAL A 384 -17.02 -3.41 43.83
N TYR A 385 -16.05 -4.22 44.27
CA TYR A 385 -14.69 -3.75 44.62
C TYR A 385 -14.01 -3.09 43.42
N GLY A 386 -13.42 -1.90 43.62
CA GLY A 386 -12.84 -1.09 42.54
C GLY A 386 -13.79 -0.03 41.98
N SER A 387 -15.01 0.07 42.52
CA SER A 387 -15.97 1.14 42.18
C SER A 387 -15.60 2.51 42.76
N TYR A 388 -14.62 2.56 43.66
CA TYR A 388 -14.09 3.79 44.25
C TYR A 388 -12.56 3.69 44.37
N PHE A 389 -11.86 4.80 44.13
CA PHE A 389 -10.41 4.92 44.27
C PHE A 389 -10.12 6.13 45.15
N ASP A 390 -9.36 5.93 46.22
CA ASP A 390 -8.92 7.03 47.07
C ASP A 390 -7.54 7.52 46.61
N PRO A 391 -7.44 8.77 46.11
CA PRO A 391 -6.19 9.34 45.63
C PRO A 391 -5.20 9.66 46.76
N GLN A 392 -5.61 9.72 48.03
CA GLN A 392 -4.68 9.99 49.13
C GLN A 392 -3.93 8.73 49.58
N GLU A 393 -4.62 7.60 49.66
CA GLU A 393 -4.00 6.33 50.04
C GLU A 393 -3.56 5.46 48.84
N PHE A 394 -3.85 5.87 47.61
CA PHE A 394 -3.64 5.10 46.37
C PHE A 394 -4.23 3.68 46.44
N LYS A 395 -5.40 3.53 47.05
CA LYS A 395 -6.08 2.23 47.24
C LYS A 395 -7.46 2.22 46.62
N TRP A 396 -7.83 1.05 46.10
CA TRP A 396 -9.17 0.77 45.60
C TRP A 396 -10.10 0.31 46.72
N GLY A 397 -11.34 0.76 46.66
CA GLY A 397 -12.39 0.49 47.63
C GLY A 397 -13.78 0.35 46.99
N TYR A 398 -14.80 0.40 47.84
CA TYR A 398 -16.21 0.26 47.46
C TYR A 398 -16.93 1.61 47.48
N LYS A 399 -17.67 1.97 46.42
CA LYS A 399 -18.41 3.25 46.33
C LYS A 399 -19.50 3.42 47.39
N CYS A 400 -20.02 2.33 47.96
CA CYS A 400 -21.14 2.36 48.90
C CYS A 400 -20.80 2.87 50.31
N CYS A 401 -19.63 2.53 50.84
CA CYS A 401 -19.17 2.96 52.17
C CYS A 401 -17.77 3.57 52.16
N GLN A 402 -17.16 3.73 50.97
CA GLN A 402 -15.81 4.25 50.74
C GLN A 402 -14.71 3.53 51.52
N ARG A 403 -14.98 2.32 52.03
CA ARG A 403 -13.99 1.50 52.73
C ARG A 403 -12.96 0.95 51.73
N LEU A 404 -11.70 1.03 52.12
CA LEU A 404 -10.55 0.63 51.31
C LEU A 404 -10.18 -0.83 51.56
N GLY A 405 -9.74 -1.53 50.51
CA GLY A 405 -9.29 -2.91 50.59
C GLY A 405 -10.35 -3.96 50.27
N LYS A 406 -9.90 -5.08 49.67
CA LYS A 406 -10.78 -6.10 49.09
C LYS A 406 -11.65 -6.82 50.13
N ASN A 407 -11.14 -6.99 51.36
CA ASN A 407 -11.78 -7.74 52.45
C ASN A 407 -12.47 -6.84 53.50
N ALA A 408 -12.82 -5.60 53.14
CA ALA A 408 -13.48 -4.69 54.08
C ALA A 408 -14.83 -5.25 54.58
N GLU A 409 -15.09 -5.15 55.88
CA GLU A 409 -16.33 -5.56 56.53
C GLU A 409 -17.56 -4.93 55.86
N SER A 410 -18.70 -5.62 55.91
CA SER A 410 -19.94 -5.21 55.25
C SER A 410 -20.44 -3.83 55.69
N CYS A 411 -21.24 -3.18 54.82
CA CYS A 411 -21.88 -1.91 55.16
C CYS A 411 -22.80 -2.10 56.38
N LYS A 412 -22.52 -1.40 57.49
CA LYS A 412 -23.49 -1.25 58.57
C LYS A 412 -24.63 -0.35 58.06
N PRO A 413 -25.92 -0.73 58.23
CA PRO A 413 -27.01 0.20 57.99
C PRO A 413 -26.94 1.31 59.06
N GLU A 414 -26.92 2.57 58.65
CA GLU A 414 -26.99 3.68 59.60
C GLU A 414 -28.34 3.62 60.34
N GLY A 415 -28.32 3.48 61.67
CA GLY A 415 -29.51 3.56 62.53
C GLY A 415 -29.79 2.40 63.49
N ALA A 416 -28.81 1.59 63.90
CA ALA A 416 -29.00 0.62 65.00
C ALA A 416 -28.09 0.97 66.18
N VAL A 417 -28.72 1.38 67.28
CA VAL A 417 -28.09 1.67 68.58
C VAL A 417 -27.49 0.39 69.15
N ASP A 418 -26.23 0.45 69.58
CA ASP A 418 -25.52 -0.70 70.17
C ASP A 418 -26.15 -1.09 71.52
N THR A 419 -26.81 -2.26 71.59
CA THR A 419 -27.03 -2.96 72.85
C THR A 419 -25.84 -3.86 73.14
N VAL A 420 -25.06 -3.47 74.13
CA VAL A 420 -23.98 -4.25 74.75
C VAL A 420 -24.52 -5.58 75.28
N VAL A 421 -23.97 -6.70 74.83
CA VAL A 421 -23.95 -7.96 75.60
C VAL A 421 -22.50 -8.43 75.64
N THR A 422 -21.94 -8.37 76.83
CA THR A 422 -20.65 -8.93 77.24
C THR A 422 -20.65 -10.45 77.15
N LEU A 423 -19.55 -11.02 76.66
CA LEU A 423 -18.96 -12.24 77.19
C LEU A 423 -17.45 -12.01 77.40
#